data_AF-A0A6M2E7R1-F1
#
_entry.id   AF-A0A6M2E7R1-F1
#
_cell.length_a   1.000
_cell.length_b   1.000
_cell.length_c   1.000
_cell.angle_alpha   90.00
_cell.angle_beta   90.00
_cell.angle_gamma   90.00
#
_symmetry.space_group_name_H-M   'P 1'
#
loop_
_entity.id
_entity.type
_entity.pdbx_description
1 polymer ?
#
loop_
_entity_poly.entity_id
_entity_poly.type
_entity_poly.pdbx_seq_one_letter_code
_entity_poly.pdbx_strand_id
1 'polypeptide(L)'
;RYRFTYGFPGALGRAEGFDVPPPGKCIARMSRCSFFWRHFDRGMHLWIRRYIYGPVVGQSRHPIRLVLGTAVAFCFTWAWHSMMKGDAIWCSLSVLGIALEVLVIELRKWQPIRTFEGGYLASAHRKRVATAVLGAPHFLLTICACLFHLGDVETVLVICRKILTGFPFPLVPV
;
A
#
# COMPACT_ATOMS: atom_id res chain seq x y z
N ARG A 1 0.11 17.16 17.12
CA ARG A 1 0.34 17.48 15.69
C ARG A 1 -0.74 16.88 14.78
N TYR A 2 -0.84 15.55 14.61
CA TYR A 2 -1.84 14.89 13.74
C TYR A 2 -3.31 15.35 13.93
N ARG A 3 -3.79 15.39 15.19
CA ARG A 3 -5.17 15.83 15.51
C ARG A 3 -5.45 17.28 15.13
N PHE A 4 -4.44 18.15 15.17
CA PHE A 4 -4.59 19.54 14.81
C PHE A 4 -4.56 19.71 13.29
N THR A 5 -3.56 19.13 12.62
CA THR A 5 -3.36 19.26 11.17
C THR A 5 -4.49 18.64 10.35
N TYR A 6 -5.07 17.52 10.79
CA TYR A 6 -6.20 16.89 10.10
C TYR A 6 -7.56 17.24 10.72
N GLY A 7 -7.61 17.48 12.03
CA GLY A 7 -8.87 17.68 12.74
C GLY A 7 -9.42 19.10 12.61
N PHE A 8 -8.55 20.13 12.71
CA PHE A 8 -9.01 21.52 12.64
C PHE A 8 -9.54 21.89 11.23
N PRO A 9 -8.79 21.67 10.12
CA PRO A 9 -9.32 21.94 8.79
C PRO A 9 -10.56 21.09 8.46
N GLY A 10 -10.60 19.84 8.95
CA GLY A 10 -11.75 18.96 8.76
C GLY A 10 -12.99 19.41 9.54
N ALA A 11 -12.83 19.97 10.74
CA ALA A 11 -13.93 20.55 11.50
C ALA A 11 -14.44 21.84 10.87
N LEU A 12 -13.52 22.72 10.44
CA LEU A 12 -13.86 23.94 9.73
C LEU A 12 -14.62 23.64 8.42
N GLY A 13 -14.12 22.72 7.60
CA GLY A 13 -14.79 22.32 6.37
C GLY A 13 -16.21 21.79 6.62
N ARG A 14 -16.43 21.01 7.68
CA ARG A 14 -17.78 20.56 8.05
C ARG A 14 -18.67 21.68 8.57
N ALA A 15 -18.12 22.64 9.30
CA ALA A 15 -18.86 23.82 9.77
C ALA A 15 -19.36 24.67 8.58
N GLU A 16 -18.56 24.75 7.52
CA GLU A 16 -18.91 25.39 6.24
C GLU A 16 -19.82 24.53 5.33
N GLY A 17 -20.24 23.35 5.79
CA GLY A 17 -21.14 22.46 5.04
C GLY A 17 -20.46 21.56 4.00
N PHE A 18 -19.13 21.48 3.96
CA PHE A 18 -18.43 20.54 3.08
C PHE A 18 -18.44 19.11 3.64
N ASP A 19 -18.66 18.14 2.76
CA ASP A 19 -18.47 16.71 3.08
C ASP A 19 -16.98 16.34 3.06
N VAL A 20 -16.32 16.53 4.19
CA VAL A 20 -14.89 16.24 4.34
C VAL A 20 -14.67 14.74 4.59
N PRO A 21 -13.81 14.06 3.81
CA PRO A 21 -13.49 12.66 4.02
C PRO A 21 -13.05 12.37 5.46
N PRO A 22 -13.43 11.22 6.03
CA PRO A 22 -13.02 10.86 7.37
C PRO A 22 -11.50 10.60 7.46
N PRO A 23 -10.92 10.71 8.66
CA PRO A 23 -9.48 10.61 8.85
C PRO A 23 -8.92 9.22 8.47
N GLY A 24 -7.59 9.17 8.39
CA GLY A 24 -6.87 7.95 8.08
C GLY A 24 -7.10 6.85 9.11
N LYS A 25 -7.05 5.59 8.66
CA LYS A 25 -7.13 4.43 9.57
C LYS A 25 -5.76 4.14 10.20
N CYS A 26 -5.72 3.38 11.28
CA CYS A 26 -4.47 2.92 11.87
C CYS A 26 -3.67 2.05 10.88
N ILE A 27 -2.45 2.48 10.56
CA ILE A 27 -1.55 1.83 9.58
C ILE A 27 -1.25 0.38 10.00
N ALA A 28 -1.03 0.14 11.29
CA ALA A 28 -0.72 -1.18 11.83
C ALA A 28 -1.84 -2.23 11.64
N ARG A 29 -3.06 -1.81 11.25
CA ARG A 29 -4.19 -2.72 11.00
C ARG A 29 -4.42 -3.01 9.51
N MET A 30 -3.58 -2.46 8.62
CA MET A 30 -3.80 -2.52 7.17
C MET A 30 -2.81 -3.46 6.51
N SER A 31 -3.22 -4.72 6.28
CA SER A 31 -2.34 -5.74 5.69
C SER A 31 -2.27 -5.74 4.16
N ARG A 32 -3.11 -4.95 3.48
CA ARG A 32 -3.13 -4.82 2.02
C ARG A 32 -2.61 -3.44 1.61
N CYS A 33 -1.63 -3.39 0.73
CA CYS A 33 -1.07 -2.19 0.12
C CYS A 33 -2.18 -1.31 -0.50
N SER A 34 -3.07 -1.86 -1.32
CA SER A 34 -4.16 -1.05 -1.91
C SER A 34 -5.16 -0.55 -0.87
N PHE A 35 -5.33 -1.26 0.24
CA PHE A 35 -6.21 -0.81 1.33
C PHE A 35 -5.55 0.29 2.15
N PHE A 36 -4.25 0.16 2.43
CA PHE A 36 -3.42 1.19 3.05
C PHE A 36 -3.53 2.51 2.27
N TRP A 37 -3.26 2.49 0.97
CA TRP A 37 -3.28 3.70 0.15
C TRP A 37 -4.65 4.36 -0.01
N ARG A 38 -5.74 3.59 0.11
CA ARG A 38 -7.10 4.13 0.13
C ARG A 38 -7.45 4.86 1.43
N HIS A 39 -6.73 4.60 2.51
CA HIS A 39 -7.09 5.05 3.87
C HIS A 39 -5.96 5.73 4.62
N PHE A 40 -4.76 5.85 4.06
CA PHE A 40 -3.65 6.58 4.66
C PHE A 40 -3.95 8.08 4.64
N ASP A 41 -4.19 8.63 3.45
CA ASP A 41 -4.71 9.97 3.23
C ASP A 41 -5.85 9.93 2.21
N ARG A 42 -7.09 10.12 2.68
CA ARG A 42 -8.27 9.97 1.81
C ARG A 42 -8.44 11.13 0.85
N GLY A 43 -8.12 12.35 1.27
CA GLY A 43 -8.26 13.54 0.44
C GLY A 43 -7.34 13.43 -0.77
N MET A 44 -6.05 13.20 -0.50
CA MET A 44 -5.05 12.98 -1.54
C MET A 44 -5.38 11.76 -2.40
N HIS A 45 -5.79 10.63 -1.79
CA HIS A 45 -6.16 9.44 -2.54
C HIS A 45 -7.31 9.71 -3.52
N LEU A 46 -8.38 10.38 -3.09
CA LEU A 46 -9.53 10.67 -3.95
C LEU A 46 -9.15 11.59 -5.12
N TRP A 47 -8.29 12.58 -4.85
CA TRP A 47 -7.80 13.48 -5.89
C TRP A 47 -6.93 12.75 -6.92
N ILE A 48 -5.90 12.03 -6.48
CA ILE A 48 -5.01 11.25 -7.37
C ILE A 48 -5.83 10.21 -8.13
N ARG A 49 -6.78 9.55 -7.46
CA ARG A 49 -7.65 8.57 -8.09
C ARG A 49 -8.47 9.17 -9.23
N ARG A 50 -9.04 10.37 -9.03
CA ARG A 50 -9.92 11.03 -9.99
C ARG A 50 -9.14 11.60 -11.18
N TYR A 51 -8.01 12.25 -10.92
CA TYR A 51 -7.32 13.06 -11.93
C TYR A 51 -6.12 12.37 -12.58
N ILE A 52 -5.51 11.38 -11.92
CA ILE A 52 -4.30 10.72 -12.42
C ILE A 52 -4.59 9.25 -12.75
N TYR A 53 -5.00 8.47 -11.75
CA TYR A 53 -5.20 7.03 -11.91
C TYR A 53 -6.36 6.69 -12.85
N GLY A 54 -7.52 7.32 -12.65
CA GLY A 54 -8.75 7.06 -13.41
C GLY A 54 -8.58 7.22 -14.93
N PRO A 55 -8.02 8.34 -15.41
CA PRO A 55 -7.75 8.53 -16.84
C PRO A 55 -6.82 7.48 -17.45
N VAL A 56 -5.79 7.03 -16.70
CA VAL A 56 -4.82 6.04 -17.20
C VAL A 56 -5.42 4.63 -17.28
N VAL A 57 -6.20 4.23 -16.28
CA VAL A 57 -6.86 2.91 -16.30
C VAL A 57 -7.97 2.88 -17.36
N GLY A 58 -8.72 3.97 -17.50
CA GLY A 58 -9.88 4.06 -18.37
C GLY A 58 -11.02 3.13 -17.92
N GLN A 59 -11.86 2.73 -18.87
CA GLN A 59 -13.06 1.92 -18.59
C GLN A 59 -12.74 0.43 -18.40
N SER A 60 -11.68 -0.09 -19.05
CA SER A 60 -11.29 -1.49 -18.94
C SER A 60 -10.33 -1.71 -17.77
N ARG A 61 -10.74 -2.53 -16.81
CA ARG A 61 -9.93 -2.88 -15.61
C ARG A 61 -8.93 -4.01 -15.92
N HIS A 62 -8.19 -3.89 -17.02
CA HIS A 62 -7.16 -4.87 -17.38
C HIS A 62 -5.99 -4.77 -16.37
N PRO A 63 -5.42 -5.89 -15.88
CA PRO A 63 -4.37 -5.87 -14.85
C PRO A 63 -3.17 -4.99 -15.20
N ILE A 64 -2.71 -5.03 -16.45
CA ILE A 64 -1.62 -4.17 -16.95
C ILE A 64 -1.97 -2.68 -16.78
N ARG A 65 -3.22 -2.28 -17.07
CA ARG A 65 -3.65 -0.89 -16.92
C ARG A 65 -3.75 -0.48 -15.46
N LEU A 66 -4.13 -1.39 -14.56
CA LEU A 66 -4.13 -1.13 -13.12
C LEU A 66 -2.72 -0.86 -12.60
N VAL A 67 -1.74 -1.68 -13.02
CA VAL A 67 -0.33 -1.50 -12.65
C VAL A 67 0.22 -0.20 -13.25
N LEU A 68 -0.06 0.08 -14.53
CA LEU A 68 0.36 1.32 -15.18
C LEU A 68 -0.24 2.56 -14.50
N GLY A 69 -1.55 2.55 -14.24
CA GLY A 69 -2.23 3.64 -13.53
C GLY A 69 -1.66 3.86 -12.13
N THR A 70 -1.29 2.78 -11.46
CA THR A 70 -0.58 2.85 -10.17
C THR A 70 0.79 3.49 -10.34
N ALA A 71 1.59 3.04 -11.30
CA ALA A 71 2.92 3.60 -11.57
C ALA A 71 2.84 5.11 -11.88
N VAL A 72 1.91 5.54 -12.73
CA VAL A 72 1.72 6.96 -13.05
C VAL A 72 1.31 7.78 -11.82
N ALA A 73 0.40 7.26 -10.99
CA ALA A 73 0.00 7.91 -9.75
C ALA A 73 1.19 8.10 -8.76
N PHE A 74 2.05 7.10 -8.65
CA PHE A 74 3.25 7.18 -7.80
C PHE A 74 4.37 8.02 -8.41
N CYS A 75 4.52 8.06 -9.74
CA CYS A 75 5.41 9.00 -10.40
C CYS A 75 5.00 10.44 -10.13
N PHE A 76 3.70 10.75 -10.21
CA PHE A 76 3.18 12.05 -9.81
C PHE A 76 3.48 12.35 -8.33
N THR A 77 3.24 11.39 -7.44
CA THR A 77 3.51 11.55 -6.01
C THR A 77 5.00 11.81 -5.74
N TRP A 78 5.89 11.11 -6.43
CA TRP A 78 7.33 11.35 -6.35
C TRP A 78 7.74 12.75 -6.83
N ALA A 79 7.16 13.21 -7.94
CA ALA A 79 7.37 14.57 -8.44
C ALA A 79 6.84 15.63 -7.46
N TRP A 80 5.69 15.39 -6.84
CA TRP A 80 5.10 16.23 -5.79
C TRP A 80 6.02 16.36 -4.57
N HIS A 81 6.76 15.30 -4.23
CA HIS A 81 7.76 15.29 -3.15
C HIS A 81 9.16 15.73 -3.60
N SER A 82 9.26 16.61 -4.59
CA SER A 82 10.54 17.19 -5.06
C SER A 82 11.57 16.15 -5.54
N MET A 83 11.10 14.96 -5.94
CA MET A 83 11.91 13.89 -6.51
C MET A 83 13.06 13.42 -5.62
N MET A 84 12.90 13.44 -4.29
CA MET A 84 13.93 12.98 -3.37
C MET A 84 14.18 11.47 -3.50
N LYS A 85 15.40 11.03 -3.16
CA LYS A 85 15.82 9.62 -3.28
C LYS A 85 14.99 8.67 -2.42
N GLY A 86 14.71 9.04 -1.16
CA GLY A 86 13.88 8.25 -0.24
C GLY A 86 12.46 8.05 -0.78
N ASP A 87 11.87 9.12 -1.32
CA ASP A 87 10.54 9.07 -1.93
C ASP A 87 10.50 8.25 -3.22
N ALA A 88 11.58 8.23 -3.99
CA ALA A 88 11.72 7.35 -5.15
C ALA A 88 11.59 5.89 -4.72
N ILE A 89 12.34 5.48 -3.70
CA ILE A 89 12.32 4.11 -3.16
C ILE A 89 10.93 3.78 -2.61
N TRP A 90 10.35 4.68 -1.81
CA TRP A 90 9.00 4.51 -1.25
C TRP A 90 7.93 4.33 -2.34
N CYS A 91 7.95 5.18 -3.37
CA CYS A 91 7.04 5.10 -4.51
C CYS A 91 7.24 3.78 -5.27
N SER A 92 8.49 3.39 -5.56
CA SER A 92 8.78 2.12 -6.25
C SER A 92 8.29 0.90 -5.47
N LEU A 93 8.55 0.84 -4.15
CA LEU A 93 8.08 -0.26 -3.30
C LEU A 93 6.55 -0.29 -3.20
N SER A 94 5.90 0.87 -3.23
CA SER A 94 4.44 0.97 -3.21
C SER A 94 3.80 0.49 -4.51
N VAL A 95 4.40 0.82 -5.66
CA VAL A 95 3.99 0.28 -6.97
C VAL A 95 4.18 -1.24 -6.99
N LEU A 96 5.33 -1.73 -6.53
CA LEU A 96 5.59 -3.16 -6.41
C LEU A 96 4.53 -3.86 -5.54
N GLY A 97 4.21 -3.29 -4.39
CA GLY A 97 3.22 -3.87 -3.48
C GLY A 97 1.82 -3.98 -4.09
N ILE A 98 1.37 -2.98 -4.84
CA ILE A 98 0.08 -3.04 -5.54
C ILE A 98 0.15 -3.97 -6.75
N ALA A 99 1.27 -4.02 -7.48
CA ALA A 99 1.46 -4.93 -8.59
C ALA A 99 1.40 -6.40 -8.14
N LEU A 100 2.00 -6.72 -7.00
CA LEU A 100 1.90 -8.04 -6.37
C LEU A 100 0.45 -8.37 -5.98
N GLU A 101 -0.33 -7.41 -5.46
CA GLU A 101 -1.75 -7.63 -5.20
C GLU A 101 -2.54 -7.94 -6.47
N VAL A 102 -2.29 -7.20 -7.56
CA VAL A 102 -2.91 -7.45 -8.87
C VAL A 102 -2.52 -8.84 -9.36
N LEU A 103 -1.25 -9.21 -9.27
CA LEU A 103 -0.76 -10.54 -9.65
C LEU A 103 -1.46 -11.65 -8.86
N VAL A 104 -1.58 -11.51 -7.53
CA VAL A 104 -2.29 -12.49 -6.68
C VAL A 104 -3.76 -12.61 -7.10
N ILE A 105 -4.42 -11.51 -7.45
CA ILE A 105 -5.79 -11.53 -7.95
C ILE A 105 -5.88 -12.28 -9.28
N GLU A 106 -4.95 -12.05 -10.21
CA GLU A 106 -4.93 -12.73 -11.50
C GLU A 106 -4.61 -14.23 -11.36
N LEU A 107 -3.64 -14.60 -10.50
CA LEU A 107 -3.32 -16.00 -10.20
C LEU A 107 -4.52 -16.74 -9.61
N ARG A 108 -5.28 -16.10 -8.71
CA ARG A 108 -6.50 -16.70 -8.13
C ARG A 108 -7.62 -16.97 -9.13
N LYS A 109 -7.56 -16.43 -10.35
CA LYS A 109 -8.53 -16.77 -11.40
C LYS A 109 -8.27 -18.14 -12.02
N TRP A 110 -7.05 -18.67 -11.91
CA TRP A 110 -6.67 -19.95 -12.50
C TRP A 110 -7.37 -21.12 -11.82
N GLN A 111 -7.88 -22.06 -12.61
CA GLN A 111 -8.65 -23.22 -12.14
C GLN A 111 -7.94 -24.06 -11.06
N PRO A 112 -6.65 -24.41 -11.20
CA PRO A 112 -5.95 -25.19 -10.16
C PRO A 112 -5.93 -24.48 -8.80
N ILE A 113 -5.72 -23.16 -8.80
CA ILE A 113 -5.70 -22.36 -7.58
C ILE A 113 -7.10 -22.28 -6.98
N ARG A 114 -8.14 -22.09 -7.80
CA ARG A 114 -9.54 -22.09 -7.31
C ARG A 114 -9.94 -23.43 -6.69
N THR A 115 -9.56 -24.53 -7.31
CA THR A 115 -9.82 -25.88 -6.79
C THR A 115 -9.08 -26.12 -5.49
N PHE A 116 -7.81 -25.70 -5.41
CA PHE A 116 -7.03 -25.77 -4.17
C PHE A 116 -7.62 -24.92 -3.05
N GLU A 117 -7.99 -23.66 -3.32
CA GLU A 117 -8.65 -22.79 -2.34
C GLU A 117 -10.01 -23.37 -1.90
N GLY A 118 -10.77 -23.95 -2.83
CA GLY A 118 -12.06 -24.60 -2.54
C GLY A 118 -11.94 -25.80 -1.62
N GLY A 119 -10.93 -26.66 -1.82
CA GLY A 119 -10.70 -27.84 -0.99
C GLY A 119 -10.01 -27.51 0.35
N TYR A 120 -8.92 -26.73 0.31
CA TYR A 120 -8.09 -26.49 1.49
C TYR A 120 -8.57 -25.33 2.35
N LEU A 121 -9.11 -24.25 1.76
CA LEU A 121 -9.56 -23.06 2.48
C LEU A 121 -11.08 -23.07 2.74
N ALA A 122 -11.76 -24.22 2.76
CA ALA A 122 -13.21 -24.27 2.98
C ALA A 122 -13.64 -23.66 4.34
N SER A 123 -12.84 -23.85 5.40
CA SER A 123 -13.14 -23.36 6.76
C SER A 123 -12.84 -21.86 6.93
N ALA A 124 -13.72 -21.16 7.64
CA ALA A 124 -13.54 -19.75 8.00
C ALA A 124 -12.23 -19.48 8.75
N HIS A 125 -11.79 -20.39 9.62
CA HIS A 125 -10.51 -20.27 10.33
C HIS A 125 -9.33 -20.30 9.34
N ARG A 126 -9.30 -21.29 8.43
CA ARG A 126 -8.21 -21.43 7.45
C ARG A 126 -8.16 -20.25 6.47
N LYS A 127 -9.31 -19.71 6.04
CA LYS A 127 -9.36 -18.47 5.23
C LYS A 127 -8.73 -17.28 5.95
N ARG A 128 -8.98 -17.13 7.26
CA ARG A 128 -8.39 -16.06 8.08
C ARG A 128 -6.88 -16.22 8.18
N VAL A 129 -6.40 -17.44 8.48
CA VAL A 129 -4.95 -17.73 8.54
C VAL A 129 -4.29 -17.46 7.19
N ALA A 130 -4.84 -17.97 6.09
CA ALA A 130 -4.29 -17.74 4.75
C ALA A 130 -4.27 -16.25 4.38
N THR A 131 -5.32 -15.48 4.75
CA THR A 131 -5.34 -14.03 4.55
C THR A 131 -4.27 -13.32 5.37
N ALA A 132 -4.02 -13.76 6.60
CA ALA A 132 -2.96 -13.23 7.44
C ALA A 132 -1.57 -13.54 6.87
N VAL A 133 -1.33 -14.78 6.46
CA VAL A 133 -0.06 -15.23 5.88
C VAL A 133 0.25 -14.50 4.57
N LEU A 134 -0.73 -14.37 3.66
CA LEU A 134 -0.56 -13.66 2.39
C LEU A 134 -0.49 -12.13 2.58
N GLY A 135 -1.14 -11.61 3.63
CA GLY A 135 -1.13 -10.18 3.96
C GLY A 135 0.13 -9.72 4.71
N ALA A 136 0.78 -10.59 5.47
CA ALA A 136 1.99 -10.27 6.22
C ALA A 136 3.13 -9.70 5.35
N PRO A 137 3.52 -10.29 4.20
CA PRO A 137 4.56 -9.72 3.36
C PRO A 137 4.16 -8.37 2.77
N HIS A 138 2.89 -8.18 2.40
CA HIS A 138 2.38 -6.90 1.90
C HIS A 138 2.43 -5.81 2.99
N PHE A 139 2.07 -6.17 4.23
CA PHE A 139 2.20 -5.29 5.38
C PHE A 139 3.66 -4.89 5.61
N LEU A 140 4.58 -5.86 5.68
CA LEU A 140 6.00 -5.60 5.89
C LEU A 140 6.60 -4.74 4.78
N LEU A 141 6.24 -5.00 3.52
CA LEU A 141 6.63 -4.19 2.37
C LEU A 141 6.14 -2.74 2.52
N THR A 142 4.88 -2.55 2.94
CA THR A 142 4.31 -1.22 3.15
C THR A 142 5.02 -0.46 4.28
N ILE A 143 5.29 -1.12 5.41
CA ILE A 143 6.01 -0.52 6.53
C ILE A 143 7.44 -0.16 6.11
N CYS A 144 8.13 -1.07 5.41
CA CYS A 144 9.47 -0.82 4.87
C CYS A 144 9.47 0.40 3.93
N ALA A 145 8.51 0.48 3.03
CA ALA A 145 8.35 1.63 2.15
C ALA A 145 8.15 2.94 2.95
N CYS A 146 7.31 2.93 3.98
CA CYS A 146 7.09 4.09 4.84
C CYS A 146 8.35 4.53 5.60
N LEU A 147 9.23 3.58 5.98
CA LEU A 147 10.50 3.93 6.62
C LEU A 147 11.38 4.77 5.68
N PHE A 148 11.47 4.43 4.39
CA PHE A 148 12.22 5.21 3.40
C PHE A 148 11.65 6.61 3.15
N HIS A 149 10.35 6.81 3.34
CA HIS A 149 9.71 8.13 3.21
C HIS A 149 9.95 9.00 4.46
N LEU A 150 9.92 8.40 5.65
CA LEU A 150 9.96 9.13 6.92
C LEU A 150 11.36 9.29 7.49
N GLY A 151 12.28 8.40 7.14
CA GLY A 151 13.64 8.33 7.67
C GLY A 151 14.70 8.63 6.62
N ASP A 152 15.93 8.81 7.10
CA ASP A 152 17.09 8.92 6.23
C ASP A 152 17.39 7.57 5.53
N VAL A 153 17.77 7.64 4.26
CA VAL A 153 17.96 6.45 3.40
C VAL A 153 19.04 5.53 3.97
N GLU A 154 20.17 6.08 4.45
CA GLU A 154 21.27 5.28 4.97
C GLU A 154 20.85 4.57 6.26
N THR A 155 20.15 5.28 7.13
CA THR A 155 19.62 4.73 8.39
C THR A 155 18.66 3.58 8.11
N VAL A 156 17.74 3.74 7.16
CA VAL A 156 16.76 2.70 6.79
C VAL A 156 17.45 1.49 6.16
N LEU A 157 18.46 1.70 5.32
CA LEU A 157 19.26 0.59 4.76
C LEU A 157 19.98 -0.21 5.85
N VAL A 158 20.54 0.44 6.87
CA VAL A 158 21.15 -0.24 8.02
C VAL A 158 20.11 -1.04 8.79
N ILE A 159 18.92 -0.50 9.02
CA ILE A 159 17.81 -1.20 9.67
C ILE A 159 17.40 -2.43 8.85
N CYS A 160 17.16 -2.29 7.55
CA CYS A 160 16.79 -3.39 6.66
C CYS A 160 17.86 -4.49 6.65
N ARG A 161 19.14 -4.10 6.56
CA ARG A 161 20.25 -5.05 6.62
C ARG A 161 20.27 -5.80 7.95
N LYS A 162 20.16 -5.10 9.08
CA LYS A 162 20.12 -5.73 10.40
C LYS A 162 18.90 -6.62 10.61
N ILE A 163 17.75 -6.33 10.00
CA ILE A 163 16.58 -7.22 10.07
C ILE A 163 16.84 -8.50 9.28
N LEU A 164 17.48 -8.40 8.11
CA LEU A 164 17.75 -9.55 7.25
C LEU A 164 18.89 -10.42 7.78
N THR A 165 19.96 -9.81 8.29
CA THR A 165 21.22 -10.50 8.67
C THR A 165 21.48 -10.51 10.17
N GLY A 166 20.62 -9.90 10.99
CA GLY A 166 20.84 -9.72 12.43
C GLY A 166 20.05 -10.68 13.32
N PHE A 167 20.52 -10.77 14.56
CA PHE A 167 20.01 -11.59 15.67
C PHE A 167 18.54 -11.29 16.03
N PRO A 168 17.70 -12.24 16.51
CA PRO A 168 18.06 -13.61 16.94
C PRO A 168 18.07 -14.68 15.84
N PHE A 169 17.52 -14.43 14.66
CA PHE A 169 17.59 -15.37 13.53
C PHE A 169 17.71 -14.59 12.23
N PRO A 170 18.83 -14.70 11.48
CA PRO A 170 18.92 -14.09 10.16
C PRO A 170 17.86 -14.73 9.25
N LEU A 171 17.11 -13.91 8.52
CA LEU A 171 16.06 -14.36 7.59
C LEU A 171 16.63 -15.04 6.35
N VAL A 172 17.93 -14.85 6.09
CA VAL A 172 18.69 -15.42 4.98
C VAL A 172 19.94 -16.09 5.56
N PRO A 173 20.35 -17.29 5.09
CA PRO A 173 21.64 -17.85 5.49
C PRO A 173 22.77 -16.89 5.10
N VAL A 174 23.65 -16.61 6.05
CA VAL A 174 24.85 -15.76 5.87
C VAL A 174 25.97 -16.58 5.26
#